data_AF-B4WJQ7-F1
#
_entry.id   AF-B4WJQ7-F1
#
_cell.length_a   1.000
_cell.length_b   1.000
_cell.length_c   1.000
_cell.angle_alpha   90.00
_cell.angle_beta   90.00
_cell.angle_gamma   90.00
#
_symmetry.space_group_name_H-M   'P 1'
#
loop_
_entity.id
_entity.type
_entity.pdbx_description
1 polymer ?
#
loop_
_entity_poly.entity_id
_entity_poly.type
_entity_poly.pdbx_seq_one_letter_code
_entity_poly.pdbx_strand_id
1 'polypeptide(L)'
;MPVPYQGQSVAKTIFLLSSAVGWLIVGASLIYLVPTAIDRISPSPTSQIWMETLGRSGYNPQLAIVAGGIAFVVTVAGNAFWYYKFEGKF
;
A
#
# COMPACT_ATOMS: atom_id res chain seq x y z
N MET A 1 -31.44 18.22 -21.39
CA MET A 1 -31.75 17.94 -19.97
C MET A 1 -30.44 18.09 -19.20
N PRO A 2 -30.31 19.02 -18.24
CA PRO A 2 -29.11 19.09 -17.42
C PRO A 2 -29.04 17.81 -16.58
N VAL A 3 -27.94 17.06 -16.72
CA VAL A 3 -27.67 15.92 -15.86
C VAL A 3 -27.49 16.48 -14.45
N PRO A 4 -28.25 16.04 -13.44
CA PRO A 4 -28.04 16.52 -12.08
C PRO A 4 -26.63 16.12 -11.66
N TYR A 5 -25.77 17.10 -11.41
CA TYR A 5 -24.46 16.88 -10.80
C TYR A 5 -24.71 16.38 -9.38
N GLN A 6 -24.76 15.06 -9.21
CA GLN A 6 -24.65 14.44 -7.90
C GLN A 6 -23.18 14.59 -7.48
N GLY A 7 -22.88 15.70 -6.81
CA GLY A 7 -21.56 15.92 -6.24
C GLY A 7 -21.16 14.75 -5.34
N GLN A 8 -19.88 14.38 -5.38
CA GLN A 8 -19.32 13.32 -4.57
C GLN A 8 -19.63 13.56 -3.08
N SER A 9 -20.25 12.58 -2.43
CA SER A 9 -20.59 12.68 -1.01
C SER A 9 -19.34 12.79 -0.13
N VAL A 10 -19.42 13.53 0.98
CA VAL A 10 -18.32 13.68 1.95
C VAL A 10 -17.83 12.31 2.44
N ALA A 11 -18.76 11.37 2.67
CA ALA A 11 -18.44 10.00 3.07
C ALA A 11 -17.55 9.29 2.03
N LYS A 12 -17.89 9.40 0.74
CA LYS A 12 -17.10 8.82 -0.36
C LYS A 12 -15.73 9.48 -0.47
N THR A 13 -15.64 10.79 -0.28
CA THR A 13 -14.34 11.50 -0.26
C THR A 13 -13.45 10.99 0.87
N ILE A 14 -13.97 10.90 2.10
CA ILE A 14 -13.21 10.39 3.26
C ILE A 14 -12.76 8.94 3.01
N PHE A 15 -13.65 8.10 2.49
CA PHE A 15 -13.32 6.73 2.13
C PHE A 15 -12.16 6.66 1.12
N LEU A 16 -12.25 7.40 0.01
CA LEU A 16 -11.20 7.38 -1.01
C LEU A 16 -9.86 7.89 -0.48
N LEU A 17 -9.85 8.97 0.31
CA LEU A 17 -8.63 9.49 0.91
C LEU A 17 -8.00 8.48 1.88
N SER A 18 -8.82 7.83 2.70
CA SER A 18 -8.34 6.81 3.65
C SER A 18 -7.80 5.56 2.91
N SER A 19 -8.50 5.14 1.85
CA SER A 19 -8.08 4.03 0.99
C SER A 19 -6.76 4.35 0.28
N ALA A 20 -6.60 5.59 -0.20
CA ALA A 20 -5.36 6.04 -0.83
C ALA A 20 -4.17 5.95 0.12
N VAL A 21 -4.32 6.35 1.39
CA VAL A 21 -3.27 6.20 2.41
C VAL A 21 -2.88 4.73 2.58
N GLY A 22 -3.86 3.83 2.68
CA GLY A 22 -3.61 2.39 2.75
C GLY A 22 -2.79 1.87 1.57
N TRP A 23 -3.18 2.22 0.34
CA TRP A 23 -2.45 1.84 -0.87
C TRP A 23 -1.06 2.46 -0.98
N LEU A 24 -0.87 3.70 -0.51
CA LEU A 24 0.44 4.33 -0.47
C LEU A 24 1.39 3.59 0.47
N ILE A 25 0.92 3.14 1.64
CA ILE A 25 1.72 2.34 2.57
C ILE A 25 2.09 0.99 1.94
N VAL A 26 1.15 0.33 1.26
CA VAL A 26 1.42 -0.92 0.52
C VAL A 26 2.47 -0.69 -0.56
N GLY A 27 2.32 0.35 -1.39
CA GLY A 27 3.27 0.69 -2.43
C GLY A 27 4.67 0.99 -1.89
N ALA A 28 4.76 1.81 -0.83
CA ALA A 28 6.03 2.11 -0.17
C ALA A 28 6.70 0.84 0.39
N SER A 29 5.91 -0.06 0.99
CA SER A 29 6.41 -1.33 1.51
C SER A 29 6.95 -2.22 0.39
N LEU A 30 6.26 -2.31 -0.75
CA LEU A 30 6.73 -3.09 -1.90
C LEU A 30 8.07 -2.58 -2.43
N ILE A 31 8.23 -1.26 -2.59
CA ILE A 31 9.51 -0.65 -3.00
C ILE A 31 10.62 -1.05 -2.01
N TYR A 32 10.32 -0.98 -0.71
CA TYR A 32 11.27 -1.35 0.32
C TYR A 32 11.62 -2.84 0.31
N LEU A 33 10.73 -3.72 -0.14
CA LEU A 33 10.97 -5.16 -0.20
C LEU A 33 11.77 -5.61 -1.42
N VAL A 34 11.79 -4.84 -2.51
CA VAL A 34 12.45 -5.23 -3.76
C VAL A 34 13.92 -5.61 -3.57
N PRO A 35 14.79 -4.82 -2.89
CA PRO A 35 16.20 -5.17 -2.73
C PRO A 35 16.38 -6.51 -2.00
N THR A 36 15.62 -6.72 -0.92
CA THR A 36 15.64 -7.97 -0.16
C THR A 36 15.13 -9.15 -1.00
N ALA A 37 14.09 -8.95 -1.81
CA ALA A 37 13.58 -10.01 -2.68
C ALA A 37 14.62 -10.41 -3.75
N ILE A 38 15.29 -9.43 -4.37
CA ILE A 38 16.36 -9.69 -5.34
C ILE A 38 17.51 -10.46 -4.70
N ASP A 39 17.98 -10.01 -3.53
CA ASP A 39 19.09 -10.66 -2.83
C ASP A 39 18.77 -12.10 -2.41
N ARG A 40 17.51 -12.40 -2.09
CA ARG A 40 17.07 -13.76 -1.72
C ARG A 40 16.79 -14.67 -2.91
N ILE A 41 16.22 -14.15 -4.00
CA ILE A 41 15.78 -14.95 -5.15
C ILE A 41 16.93 -15.18 -6.15
N SER A 42 17.76 -14.15 -6.36
CA SER A 42 18.86 -14.16 -7.33
C SER A 42 20.08 -13.44 -6.74
N PRO A 43 20.74 -14.01 -5.72
CA PRO A 43 21.86 -13.39 -5.03
C PRO A 43 23.02 -13.07 -5.99
N SER A 44 23.60 -11.88 -5.84
CA SER A 44 24.75 -11.43 -6.62
C SER A 44 25.64 -10.50 -5.78
N PRO A 45 26.91 -10.26 -6.18
CA PRO A 45 27.76 -9.29 -5.50
C PRO A 45 27.11 -7.89 -5.45
N THR A 46 26.39 -7.51 -6.50
CA THR A 46 25.68 -6.22 -6.56
C THR A 46 24.52 -6.15 -5.55
N SER A 47 23.71 -7.22 -5.42
CA SER A 47 22.61 -7.23 -4.44
C SER A 47 23.12 -7.17 -3.00
N GLN A 48 24.23 -7.85 -2.71
CA GLN A 48 24.87 -7.81 -1.40
C GLN A 48 25.38 -6.40 -1.05
N ILE A 49 25.99 -5.69 -2.01
CA ILE A 49 26.42 -4.29 -1.82
C ILE A 49 25.23 -3.37 -1.55
N TRP A 50 24.11 -3.57 -2.23
CA TRP A 50 22.88 -2.82 -1.94
C TRP A 50 22.41 -3.08 -0.52
N MET A 51 22.35 -4.34 -0.09
CA MET A 51 21.92 -4.71 1.25
C MET A 51 22.85 -4.16 2.34
N GLU A 52 24.17 -4.14 2.12
CA GLU A 52 25.14 -3.52 3.02
C GLU A 52 24.93 -1.99 3.10
N THR A 53 24.78 -1.33 1.95
CA THR A 53 24.58 0.12 1.87
C THR A 53 23.27 0.53 2.54
N LEU A 54 22.18 -0.16 2.23
CA LEU A 54 20.86 0.07 2.81
C LEU A 54 20.88 -0.21 4.32
N GLY A 55 21.51 -1.31 4.75
CA GLY A 55 21.64 -1.67 6.16
C GLY A 55 22.30 -0.57 7.00
N ARG A 56 23.31 0.12 6.45
CA ARG A 56 23.96 1.28 7.10
C ARG A 56 23.01 2.47 7.29
N SER A 57 22.00 2.62 6.44
CA SER A 57 21.01 3.69 6.52
C SER A 57 19.78 3.33 7.37
N GLY A 58 19.83 2.24 8.14
CA GLY A 58 18.71 1.82 9.01
C GLY A 58 17.61 1.05 8.28
N TYR A 59 17.90 0.50 7.09
CA TYR A 59 16.97 -0.31 6.33
C TYR A 59 16.50 -1.54 7.11
N ASN A 60 15.19 -1.62 7.36
CA ASN A 60 14.54 -2.75 8.02
C ASN A 60 13.47 -3.39 7.11
N PRO A 61 13.80 -4.48 6.38
CA PRO A 61 12.84 -5.13 5.50
C PRO A 61 11.74 -5.87 6.26
N GLN A 62 11.99 -6.35 7.49
CA GLN A 62 10.95 -6.98 8.31
C GLN A 62 9.84 -6.00 8.66
N LEU A 63 10.17 -4.73 8.91
CA LEU A 63 9.17 -3.70 9.14
C LEU A 63 8.26 -3.53 7.91
N ALA A 64 8.82 -3.52 6.70
CA ALA A 64 8.04 -3.43 5.47
C ALA A 64 7.14 -4.66 5.24
N ILE A 65 7.58 -5.86 5.62
CA ILE A 65 6.73 -7.07 5.58
C ILE A 65 5.55 -6.91 6.53
N VAL A 66 5.81 -6.59 7.80
CA VAL A 66 4.78 -6.55 8.85
C VAL A 66 3.82 -5.38 8.62
N ALA A 67 4.34 -4.16 8.50
CA ALA A 67 3.53 -2.96 8.32
C ALA A 67 2.80 -2.99 6.97
N GLY A 68 3.49 -3.36 5.89
CA GLY A 68 2.89 -3.48 4.57
C GLY A 68 1.83 -4.57 4.48
N GLY A 69 2.07 -5.72 5.11
CA GLY A 69 1.10 -6.82 5.18
C GLY A 69 -0.15 -6.45 5.96
N ILE A 70 -0.01 -5.81 7.13
CA ILE A 70 -1.15 -5.31 7.91
C ILE A 70 -1.93 -4.27 7.10
N ALA A 71 -1.24 -3.28 6.53
CA ALA A 71 -1.87 -2.25 5.71
C ALA A 71 -2.62 -2.86 4.52
N PHE A 72 -2.05 -3.87 3.86
CA PHE A 72 -2.69 -4.57 2.76
C PHE A 72 -3.99 -5.25 3.18
N VAL A 73 -3.96 -6.06 4.25
CA VAL A 73 -5.15 -6.77 4.76
C VAL A 73 -6.25 -5.78 5.16
N VAL A 74 -5.91 -4.74 5.91
CA VAL A 74 -6.87 -3.71 6.35
C VAL A 74 -7.44 -2.95 5.16
N THR A 75 -6.60 -2.58 4.18
CA THR A 75 -7.03 -1.84 2.99
C THR A 75 -7.98 -2.69 2.15
N VAL A 76 -7.64 -3.94 1.87
CA VAL A 76 -8.49 -4.86 1.10
C VAL A 76 -9.81 -5.10 1.81
N ALA A 77 -9.79 -5.42 3.11
CA ALA A 77 -11.00 -5.66 3.89
C ALA A 77 -11.90 -4.41 3.96
N GLY A 78 -11.31 -3.23 4.18
CA GLY A 78 -12.03 -1.95 4.23
C GLY A 78 -12.67 -1.59 2.89
N ASN A 79 -11.95 -1.79 1.78
CA ASN A 79 -12.51 -1.57 0.44
C ASN A 79 -13.63 -2.57 0.15
N ALA A 80 -13.41 -3.87 0.41
CA ALA A 80 -14.44 -4.90 0.19
C ALA A 80 -15.71 -4.62 0.99
N PHE A 81 -15.58 -4.25 2.27
CA PHE A 81 -16.71 -3.88 3.11
C PHE A 81 -17.44 -2.64 2.57
N TRP A 82 -16.70 -1.61 2.14
CA TRP A 82 -17.29 -0.41 1.58
C TRP A 82 -18.12 -0.70 0.33
N TYR A 83 -17.53 -1.38 -0.65
CA TYR A 83 -18.24 -1.73 -1.89
C TYR A 83 -19.45 -2.61 -1.59
N TYR A 84 -19.31 -3.61 -0.72
CA TYR A 84 -20.45 -4.46 -0.35
C TYR A 84 -21.61 -3.70 0.31
N LYS A 85 -21.33 -2.72 1.18
CA LYS A 85 -22.36 -2.09 2.02
C LYS A 85 -22.91 -0.78 1.44
N PHE A 86 -22.07 -0.03 0.75
CA PHE A 86 -22.28 1.39 0.45
C PHE A 86 -22.25 1.73 -1.04
N GLU A 87 -21.86 0.81 -1.90
CA GLU A 87 -21.94 1.01 -3.35
C GLU A 87 -23.39 1.28 -3.79
N GLY A 88 -23.56 2.32 -4.62
CA GLY A 88 -24.89 2.80 -5.06
C GLY A 88 -25.65 3.64 -4.04
N LYS A 89 -25.16 3.79 -2.79
CA LYS A 89 -25.78 4.64 -1.76
C LYS A 89 -25.13 6.01 -1.61
N PHE A 90 -23.88 6.16 -2.06
CA PHE A 90 -23.02 7.32 -1.83
C PHE A 90 -22.13 7.74 -3.01
#